data_AF-A0A7G9RYJ1-F1
#
_entry.id   AF-A0A7G9RYJ1-F1
#
_cell.length_a   1.000
_cell.length_b   1.000
_cell.length_c   1.000
_cell.angle_alpha   90.00
_cell.angle_beta   90.00
_cell.angle_gamma   90.00
#
_symmetry.space_group_name_H-M   'P 1'
#
loop_
_entity.id
_entity.type
_entity.pdbx_description
1 polymer ?
#
loop_
_entity_poly.entity_id
_entity_poly.type
_entity_poly.pdbx_seq_one_letter_code
_entity_poly.pdbx_strand_id
1 'polypeptide(L)'
;MKYILKKLRVLLLIVALSVASIPIAHADEAKSDLIAEFTFKEESKHGVYRAQNGQYRSSATFEAKGGPYLEGVDSQGTLSYWGWSADEEVEQYWLMIVPTLGYKNLKLSSSQTSSGSGPKDFKIQASLDGTNWENIDDETLVMSKEKYTNESRLNQKELPSIFDNESLVYIRWKKHTAVSTSGETLEVMVQIELKKLK
;
A
#
# COMPACT_ATOMS: atom_id res chain seq x y z
N MET A 1 -34.54 -56.56 74.66
CA MET A 1 -35.36 -56.53 73.42
C MET A 1 -34.68 -55.55 72.47
N LYS A 2 -34.38 -55.99 71.25
CA LYS A 2 -33.34 -55.45 70.36
C LYS A 2 -33.78 -54.18 69.62
N TYR A 3 -32.94 -53.15 69.59
CA TYR A 3 -32.98 -52.11 68.55
C TYR A 3 -31.57 -51.87 68.01
N ILE A 4 -31.26 -52.51 66.88
CA ILE A 4 -30.05 -52.24 66.10
C ILE A 4 -30.47 -51.27 65.00
N LEU A 5 -30.08 -49.99 65.12
CA LEU A 5 -30.20 -49.01 64.05
C LEU A 5 -29.28 -49.43 62.88
N LYS A 6 -29.86 -49.87 61.76
CA LYS A 6 -29.14 -50.00 60.49
C LYS A 6 -28.77 -48.60 59.99
N LYS A 7 -27.47 -48.28 59.98
CA LYS A 7 -26.95 -47.09 59.29
C LYS A 7 -27.13 -47.25 57.79
N LEU A 8 -28.10 -46.51 57.22
CA LEU A 8 -28.29 -46.35 55.78
C LEU A 8 -27.17 -45.45 55.24
N ARG A 9 -26.25 -46.01 54.45
CA ARG A 9 -25.27 -45.21 53.69
C ARG A 9 -25.84 -44.98 52.29
N VAL A 10 -26.28 -43.76 52.04
CA VAL A 10 -26.59 -43.27 50.69
C VAL A 10 -25.25 -43.02 49.99
N LEU A 11 -24.96 -43.82 48.97
CA LEU A 11 -23.80 -43.62 48.10
C LEU A 11 -24.26 -42.69 46.95
N LEU A 12 -23.88 -41.42 47.01
CA LEU A 12 -24.13 -40.46 45.94
C LEU A 12 -23.07 -40.67 44.85
N LEU A 13 -23.44 -41.31 43.72
CA LEU A 13 -22.59 -41.39 42.53
C LEU A 13 -22.65 -40.03 41.81
N ILE A 14 -21.57 -39.25 41.86
CA ILE A 14 -21.39 -38.07 41.01
C ILE A 14 -20.80 -38.56 39.70
N VAL A 15 -21.63 -38.64 38.66
CA VAL A 15 -21.17 -38.83 37.28
C VAL A 15 -20.63 -37.50 36.79
N ALA A 16 -19.31 -37.36 36.73
CA ALA A 16 -18.65 -36.22 36.13
C ALA A 16 -18.79 -36.32 34.60
N LEU A 17 -19.71 -35.53 34.03
CA LEU A 17 -19.85 -35.38 32.59
C LEU A 17 -18.71 -34.48 32.10
N SER A 18 -17.66 -35.08 31.54
CA SER A 18 -16.57 -34.32 30.90
C SER A 18 -17.11 -33.70 29.61
N VAL A 19 -17.42 -32.42 29.64
CA VAL A 19 -17.71 -31.65 28.42
C VAL A 19 -16.38 -31.44 27.72
N ALA A 20 -16.11 -32.20 26.66
CA ALA A 20 -14.97 -31.95 25.78
C ALA A 20 -15.20 -30.58 25.12
N SER A 21 -14.35 -29.61 25.42
CA SER A 21 -14.34 -28.32 24.74
C SER A 21 -13.97 -28.53 23.28
N ILE A 22 -14.95 -28.40 22.38
CA ILE A 22 -14.69 -28.33 20.94
C ILE A 22 -13.90 -27.04 20.73
N PRO A 23 -12.71 -27.06 20.11
CA PRO A 23 -12.03 -25.82 19.74
C PRO A 23 -12.91 -25.10 18.72
N ILE A 24 -13.48 -23.97 19.14
CA ILE A 24 -14.09 -23.01 18.24
C ILE A 24 -12.96 -22.56 17.31
N ALA A 25 -13.06 -22.90 16.03
CA ALA A 25 -12.24 -22.29 14.99
C ALA A 25 -12.45 -20.78 15.14
N HIS A 26 -11.42 -20.08 15.62
CA HIS A 26 -11.45 -18.63 15.71
C HIS A 26 -11.57 -18.15 14.26
N ALA A 27 -12.68 -17.47 13.95
CA ALA A 27 -12.73 -16.65 12.77
C ALA A 27 -11.54 -15.68 12.88
N ASP A 28 -10.61 -15.78 11.96
CA ASP A 28 -9.40 -14.97 11.92
C ASP A 28 -9.83 -13.50 11.85
N GLU A 29 -9.82 -12.82 13.00
CA GLU A 29 -10.21 -11.42 13.13
C GLU A 29 -9.24 -10.59 12.31
N ALA A 30 -9.76 -9.93 11.27
CA ALA A 30 -8.95 -9.03 10.47
C ALA A 30 -8.40 -7.91 11.36
N LYS A 31 -7.08 -7.78 11.39
CA LYS A 31 -6.40 -6.74 12.17
C LYS A 31 -6.75 -5.36 11.59
N SER A 32 -7.28 -4.45 12.40
CA SER A 32 -7.68 -3.08 12.00
C SER A 32 -6.55 -2.05 12.22
N ASP A 33 -5.30 -2.43 11.98
CA ASP A 33 -4.12 -1.59 12.24
C ASP A 33 -3.53 -0.99 10.97
N LEU A 34 -2.78 0.10 11.12
CA LEU A 34 -1.96 0.67 10.06
C LEU A 34 -0.93 -0.36 9.56
N ILE A 35 -1.01 -0.71 8.28
CA ILE A 35 -0.13 -1.70 7.63
C ILE A 35 1.23 -1.07 7.32
N ALA A 36 1.22 0.05 6.59
CA ALA A 36 2.40 0.81 6.24
C ALA A 36 2.01 2.26 5.95
N GLU A 37 2.86 3.21 6.35
CA GLU A 37 2.75 4.61 5.98
C GLU A 37 4.14 5.15 5.63
N PHE A 38 4.19 5.84 4.50
CA PHE A 38 5.41 6.45 3.96
C PHE A 38 5.38 7.95 4.22
N THR A 39 6.40 8.42 4.92
CA THR A 39 6.71 9.84 5.13
C THR A 39 8.12 10.08 4.63
N PHE A 40 8.28 10.93 3.62
CA PHE A 40 9.59 11.14 2.99
C PHE A 40 10.33 12.21 3.78
N LYS A 41 11.07 11.86 4.82
CA LYS A 41 11.79 12.85 5.64
C LYS A 41 13.21 13.13 5.15
N GLU A 42 13.79 12.15 4.47
CA GLU A 42 15.16 12.17 3.96
C GLU A 42 15.20 11.40 2.64
N GLU A 43 16.16 11.72 1.78
CA GLU A 43 16.42 10.96 0.57
C GLU A 43 16.84 9.52 0.92
N SER A 44 16.30 8.56 0.18
CA SER A 44 16.69 7.16 0.36
C SER A 44 18.00 6.88 -0.38
N LYS A 45 18.78 5.93 0.14
CA LYS A 45 19.90 5.37 -0.61
C LYS A 45 19.32 4.52 -1.74
N HIS A 46 19.53 4.95 -3.00
CA HIS A 46 19.15 4.25 -4.23
C HIS A 46 17.64 4.19 -4.57
N GLY A 47 16.80 5.02 -3.97
CA GLY A 47 15.40 5.18 -4.46
C GLY A 47 14.36 4.40 -3.74
N VAL A 48 14.80 3.55 -2.84
CA VAL A 48 13.94 2.66 -2.12
C VAL A 48 13.66 3.26 -0.76
N TYR A 49 12.52 3.92 -0.66
CA TYR A 49 11.99 4.46 0.59
C TYR A 49 11.32 3.34 1.36
N ARG A 50 11.64 3.19 2.65
CA ARG A 50 10.89 2.31 3.55
C ARG A 50 9.76 3.09 4.21
N ALA A 51 8.71 2.39 4.62
CA ALA A 51 7.69 3.00 5.45
C ALA A 51 8.24 3.39 6.83
N GLN A 52 7.69 4.43 7.44
CA GLN A 52 8.12 4.96 8.74
C GLN A 52 7.19 4.48 9.85
N ASN A 53 5.91 4.30 9.53
CA ASN A 53 4.89 3.80 10.45
C ASN A 53 4.17 2.58 9.88
N GLY A 54 3.41 1.92 10.75
CA GLY A 54 2.69 0.70 10.43
C GLY A 54 3.45 -0.58 10.77
N GLN A 55 2.73 -1.67 10.71
CA GLN A 55 3.15 -2.99 11.18
C GLN A 55 4.22 -3.61 10.27
N TYR A 56 4.19 -3.29 8.98
CA TYR A 56 5.19 -3.70 7.99
C TYR A 56 6.21 -2.63 7.64
N ARG A 57 6.39 -1.59 8.47
CA ARG A 57 7.32 -0.48 8.17
C ARG A 57 8.75 -0.88 7.78
N SER A 58 9.26 -1.99 8.31
CA SER A 58 10.62 -2.49 8.00
C SER A 58 10.74 -3.24 6.66
N SER A 59 9.61 -3.67 6.09
CA SER A 59 9.54 -4.52 4.89
C SER A 59 8.80 -3.87 3.72
N ALA A 60 7.91 -2.92 4.00
CA ALA A 60 7.21 -2.16 2.97
C ALA A 60 8.14 -1.12 2.33
N THR A 61 8.15 -1.07 1.00
CA THR A 61 8.98 -0.17 0.20
C THR A 61 8.18 0.67 -0.78
N PHE A 62 8.71 1.83 -1.14
CA PHE A 62 8.18 2.74 -2.13
C PHE A 62 9.33 3.28 -3.01
N GLU A 63 9.19 3.25 -4.33
CA GLU A 63 10.21 3.70 -5.29
C GLU A 63 9.57 4.13 -6.63
N ALA A 64 10.21 5.01 -7.39
CA ALA A 64 9.88 5.21 -8.81
C ALA A 64 10.50 4.12 -9.69
N LYS A 65 9.81 3.75 -10.77
CA LYS A 65 10.27 2.79 -11.78
C LYS A 65 10.13 3.33 -13.20
N GLY A 66 10.95 2.80 -14.10
CA GLY A 66 10.78 2.94 -15.55
C GLY A 66 11.48 4.12 -16.20
N GLY A 67 12.23 4.93 -15.45
CA GLY A 67 13.01 6.03 -16.00
C GLY A 67 14.32 6.25 -15.23
N PRO A 68 15.03 7.35 -15.51
CA PRO A 68 16.28 7.65 -14.81
C PRO A 68 16.00 7.82 -13.31
N TYR A 69 16.99 7.48 -12.49
CA TYR A 69 16.90 7.60 -11.04
C TYR A 69 17.10 9.07 -10.62
N LEU A 70 16.03 9.87 -10.73
CA LEU A 70 16.01 11.31 -10.43
C LEU A 70 14.90 11.60 -9.41
N GLU A 71 15.12 11.15 -8.18
CA GLU A 71 14.23 11.41 -7.05
C GLU A 71 14.88 12.37 -6.07
N GLY A 72 14.07 13.18 -5.40
CA GLY A 72 14.52 14.08 -4.34
C GLY A 72 13.41 14.35 -3.35
N VAL A 73 13.80 14.61 -2.10
CA VAL A 73 12.89 14.91 -1.00
C VAL A 73 13.10 16.33 -0.56
N ASP A 74 12.06 17.15 -0.58
CA ASP A 74 12.15 18.53 -0.11
C ASP A 74 12.10 18.63 1.43
N SER A 75 12.35 19.82 1.97
CA SER A 75 12.34 20.05 3.42
C SER A 75 10.97 19.87 4.09
N GLN A 76 9.89 19.84 3.31
CA GLN A 76 8.52 19.61 3.79
C GLN A 76 8.15 18.12 3.76
N GLY A 77 9.04 17.29 3.22
CA GLY A 77 8.88 15.86 3.09
C GLY A 77 8.05 15.41 1.90
N THR A 78 8.12 16.18 0.81
CA THR A 78 7.55 15.81 -0.48
C THR A 78 8.58 15.03 -1.29
N LEU A 79 8.24 13.79 -1.66
CA LEU A 79 9.01 13.05 -2.67
C LEU A 79 8.63 13.56 -4.06
N SER A 80 9.64 13.98 -4.82
CA SER A 80 9.51 14.39 -6.21
C SER A 80 10.27 13.43 -7.12
N TYR A 81 9.74 13.24 -8.33
CA TYR A 81 10.43 12.54 -9.41
C TYR A 81 10.50 13.43 -10.64
N TRP A 82 11.68 13.54 -11.21
CA TRP A 82 11.93 14.25 -12.46
C TRP A 82 12.29 13.25 -13.57
N GLY A 83 12.05 13.61 -14.83
CA GLY A 83 12.36 12.73 -15.96
C GLY A 83 11.23 11.77 -16.36
N TRP A 84 9.97 12.14 -16.10
CA TRP A 84 8.84 11.51 -16.76
C TRP A 84 8.98 11.63 -18.30
N SER A 85 8.88 10.50 -18.99
CA SER A 85 9.03 10.40 -20.44
C SER A 85 7.76 10.87 -21.15
N ALA A 86 7.96 11.57 -22.25
CA ALA A 86 6.94 11.90 -23.26
C ALA A 86 6.40 10.66 -23.98
N ASP A 87 7.21 9.60 -24.02
CA ASP A 87 6.86 8.38 -24.71
C ASP A 87 5.86 7.57 -23.88
N GLU A 88 4.69 7.29 -24.47
CA GLU A 88 3.64 6.48 -23.86
C GLU A 88 4.03 5.00 -23.75
N GLU A 89 4.96 4.53 -24.59
CA GLU A 89 5.47 3.15 -24.54
C GLU A 89 6.41 2.94 -23.34
N VAL A 90 6.98 4.02 -22.80
CA VAL A 90 7.83 3.95 -21.60
C VAL A 90 6.95 3.91 -20.35
N GLU A 91 6.79 2.70 -19.81
CA GLU A 91 6.11 2.48 -18.54
C GLU A 91 6.89 3.13 -17.40
N GLN A 92 6.35 4.22 -16.84
CA GLN A 92 6.85 4.82 -15.62
C GLN A 92 5.76 4.88 -14.56
N TYR A 93 6.15 4.62 -13.32
CA TYR A 93 5.20 4.53 -12.23
C TYR A 93 5.89 4.66 -10.87
N TRP A 94 5.10 5.06 -9.88
CA TRP A 94 5.44 4.83 -8.48
C TRP A 94 5.06 3.41 -8.09
N LEU A 95 5.91 2.72 -7.35
CA LEU A 95 5.69 1.35 -6.89
C LEU A 95 5.78 1.27 -5.38
N MET A 96 4.71 0.79 -4.76
CA MET A 96 4.69 0.32 -3.38
C MET A 96 4.72 -1.21 -3.37
N ILE A 97 5.55 -1.80 -2.52
CA ILE A 97 5.56 -3.24 -2.25
C ILE A 97 5.30 -3.42 -0.76
N VAL A 98 4.27 -4.18 -0.39
CA VAL A 98 3.83 -4.28 1.00
C VAL A 98 3.25 -5.67 1.32
N PRO A 99 3.67 -6.32 2.42
CA PRO A 99 2.98 -7.50 2.94
C PRO A 99 1.60 -7.16 3.52
N THR A 100 0.63 -8.05 3.37
CA THR A 100 -0.74 -7.87 3.90
C THR A 100 -1.21 -9.07 4.76
N LEU A 101 -0.30 -9.99 5.13
CA LEU A 101 -0.59 -11.14 6.00
C LEU A 101 -1.32 -10.74 7.30
N GLY A 102 -2.44 -11.39 7.59
CA GLY A 102 -3.30 -11.13 8.74
C GLY A 102 -4.24 -9.92 8.60
N TYR A 103 -4.27 -9.27 7.43
CA TYR A 103 -5.15 -8.14 7.15
C TYR A 103 -6.19 -8.48 6.08
N LYS A 104 -7.38 -7.90 6.21
CA LYS A 104 -8.47 -7.99 5.23
C LYS A 104 -9.15 -6.63 5.08
N ASN A 105 -9.96 -6.46 4.04
CA ASN A 105 -10.67 -5.21 3.74
C ASN A 105 -9.68 -4.02 3.64
N LEU A 106 -8.60 -4.25 2.88
CA LEU A 106 -7.51 -3.29 2.77
C LEU A 106 -7.98 -1.95 2.21
N LYS A 107 -7.42 -0.87 2.75
CA LYS A 107 -7.71 0.50 2.34
C LYS A 107 -6.43 1.25 1.99
N LEU A 108 -6.45 1.92 0.85
CA LEU A 108 -5.34 2.69 0.30
C LEU A 108 -5.66 4.19 0.32
N SER A 109 -4.72 4.98 0.82
CA SER A 109 -4.77 6.45 0.74
C SER A 109 -3.48 6.97 0.13
N SER A 110 -3.58 8.03 -0.68
CA SER A 110 -2.45 8.75 -1.26
C SER A 110 -2.87 10.16 -1.62
N SER A 111 -1.92 11.07 -1.72
CA SER A 111 -2.16 12.43 -2.22
C SER A 111 -0.97 12.84 -3.08
N GLN A 112 -1.25 13.31 -4.29
CA GLN A 112 -0.22 13.63 -5.27
C GLN A 112 -0.52 14.98 -5.93
N THR A 113 0.54 15.58 -6.45
CA THR A 113 0.48 16.73 -7.35
C THR A 113 1.56 16.56 -8.41
N SER A 114 1.53 17.42 -9.42
CA SER A 114 2.46 17.35 -10.55
C SER A 114 2.87 18.76 -10.96
N SER A 115 4.07 18.92 -11.50
CA SER A 115 4.51 20.20 -12.06
C SER A 115 3.82 20.44 -13.41
N GLY A 116 4.03 21.63 -13.99
CA GLY A 116 3.51 21.94 -15.34
C GLY A 116 3.92 20.92 -16.40
N SER A 117 5.15 20.40 -16.32
CA SER A 117 5.71 19.40 -17.24
C SER A 117 5.55 17.94 -16.77
N GLY A 118 4.98 17.71 -15.59
CA GLY A 118 4.77 16.37 -15.06
C GLY A 118 3.45 15.73 -15.54
N PRO A 119 3.28 14.40 -15.36
CA PRO A 119 2.09 13.68 -15.79
C PRO A 119 0.81 14.25 -15.18
N LYS A 120 -0.22 14.35 -16.01
CA LYS A 120 -1.56 14.71 -15.59
C LYS A 120 -2.34 13.51 -15.07
N ASP A 121 -2.21 12.35 -15.71
CA ASP A 121 -3.11 11.23 -15.47
C ASP A 121 -2.35 10.01 -14.96
N PHE A 122 -2.84 9.42 -13.87
CA PHE A 122 -2.35 8.16 -13.32
C PHE A 122 -3.46 7.12 -13.21
N LYS A 123 -3.10 5.85 -13.40
CA LYS A 123 -3.94 4.68 -13.12
C LYS A 123 -3.39 3.91 -11.94
N ILE A 124 -4.28 3.50 -11.05
CA ILE A 124 -3.92 2.72 -9.87
C ILE A 124 -4.09 1.25 -10.19
N GLN A 125 -3.01 0.49 -10.04
CA GLN A 125 -3.00 -0.93 -10.35
C GLN A 125 -2.36 -1.72 -9.22
N ALA A 126 -2.79 -2.97 -9.06
CA ALA A 126 -2.20 -3.89 -8.10
C ALA A 126 -1.87 -5.24 -8.75
N SER A 127 -0.95 -5.97 -8.11
CA SER A 127 -0.47 -7.27 -8.56
C SER A 127 -0.02 -8.11 -7.38
N LEU A 128 -0.13 -9.43 -7.51
CA LEU A 128 0.42 -10.41 -6.56
C LEU A 128 1.81 -10.92 -6.97
N ASP A 129 2.22 -10.72 -8.22
CA ASP A 129 3.48 -11.24 -8.76
C ASP A 129 4.39 -10.14 -9.35
N GLY A 130 3.92 -8.89 -9.39
CA GLY A 130 4.65 -7.75 -9.95
C GLY A 130 4.69 -7.70 -11.49
N THR A 131 4.00 -8.62 -12.16
CA THR A 131 4.00 -8.79 -13.63
C THR A 131 2.59 -8.71 -14.22
N ASN A 132 1.60 -9.35 -13.60
CA ASN A 132 0.20 -9.32 -13.99
C ASN A 132 -0.52 -8.27 -13.15
N TRP A 133 -0.98 -7.20 -13.79
CA TRP A 133 -1.53 -6.03 -13.13
C TRP A 133 -3.03 -5.91 -13.37
N GLU A 134 -3.77 -5.68 -12.29
CA GLU A 134 -5.21 -5.41 -12.31
C GLU A 134 -5.46 -3.95 -11.92
N ASN A 135 -6.43 -3.31 -12.56
CA ASN A 135 -6.87 -1.98 -12.14
C ASN A 135 -7.62 -2.09 -10.82
N ILE A 136 -7.25 -1.27 -9.83
CA ILE A 136 -7.98 -1.20 -8.54
C ILE A 136 -9.36 -0.55 -8.75
N ASP A 137 -9.46 0.38 -9.70
CA ASP A 137 -10.70 0.93 -10.23
C ASP A 137 -10.55 1.40 -11.68
N ASP A 138 -11.68 1.75 -12.31
CA ASP A 138 -11.69 2.35 -13.64
C ASP A 138 -11.42 3.88 -13.61
N GLU A 139 -11.24 4.47 -12.43
CA GLU A 139 -11.05 5.91 -12.27
C GLU A 139 -9.63 6.31 -12.66
N THR A 140 -9.48 7.52 -13.20
CA THR A 140 -8.17 8.11 -13.47
C THR A 140 -7.89 9.08 -12.34
N LEU A 141 -6.72 8.96 -11.71
CA LEU A 141 -6.26 9.95 -10.76
C LEU A 141 -5.68 11.14 -11.54
N VAL A 142 -6.30 12.31 -11.40
CA VAL A 142 -5.98 13.50 -12.21
C VAL A 142 -5.22 14.52 -11.37
N MET A 143 -4.00 14.80 -11.78
CA MET A 143 -3.13 15.79 -11.16
C MET A 143 -3.49 17.20 -11.61
N SER A 144 -3.45 18.12 -10.65
CA SER A 144 -3.44 19.56 -10.92
C SER A 144 -2.03 20.11 -10.76
N LYS A 145 -1.67 21.09 -11.60
CA LYS A 145 -0.36 21.76 -11.52
C LYS A 145 -0.14 22.35 -10.12
N GLU A 146 0.86 21.84 -9.41
CA GLU A 146 1.35 22.31 -8.10
C GLU A 146 0.24 22.48 -7.05
N LYS A 147 -0.84 21.70 -7.20
CA LYS A 147 -2.00 21.73 -6.32
C LYS A 147 -2.48 20.32 -6.02
N TYR A 148 -2.78 20.08 -4.75
CA TYR A 148 -3.51 18.91 -4.30
C TYR A 148 -5.01 19.17 -4.39
N THR A 149 -5.75 18.27 -5.04
CA THR A 149 -7.21 18.37 -5.21
C THR A 149 -7.90 17.09 -4.74
N ASN A 150 -9.20 16.96 -4.98
CA ASN A 150 -9.96 15.75 -4.63
C ASN A 150 -9.68 14.62 -5.62
N GLU A 151 -9.44 14.99 -6.87
CA GLU A 151 -9.16 14.12 -8.01
C GLU A 151 -7.72 13.60 -8.03
N SER A 152 -6.83 14.25 -7.25
CA SER A 152 -5.42 13.89 -7.14
C SER A 152 -5.09 13.10 -5.86
N ARG A 153 -6.12 12.59 -5.17
CA ARG A 153 -5.97 11.79 -3.95
C ARG A 153 -6.82 10.53 -3.93
N LEU A 154 -6.29 9.50 -3.31
CA LEU A 154 -7.05 8.34 -2.84
C LEU A 154 -7.37 8.56 -1.36
N ASN A 155 -8.63 8.39 -1.00
CA ASN A 155 -9.07 8.47 0.39
C ASN A 155 -9.73 7.16 0.80
N GLN A 156 -8.98 6.32 1.51
CA GLN A 156 -9.48 5.04 2.03
C GLN A 156 -10.10 4.16 0.94
N LYS A 157 -9.47 4.15 -0.25
CA LYS A 157 -9.90 3.35 -1.39
C LYS A 157 -9.80 1.87 -1.04
N GLU A 158 -10.90 1.15 -1.10
CA GLU A 158 -10.92 -0.28 -0.85
C GLU A 158 -10.17 -1.02 -1.96
N LEU A 159 -9.32 -1.96 -1.57
CA LEU A 159 -8.68 -2.87 -2.50
C LEU A 159 -9.53 -4.14 -2.65
N PRO A 160 -9.54 -4.77 -3.83
CA PRO A 160 -10.13 -6.09 -4.01
C PRO A 160 -9.59 -7.10 -2.99
N SER A 161 -10.47 -7.96 -2.48
CA SER A 161 -10.13 -8.94 -1.43
C SER A 161 -9.11 -10.00 -1.87
N ILE A 162 -8.81 -10.10 -3.16
CA ILE A 162 -7.72 -10.94 -3.67
C ILE A 162 -6.33 -10.49 -3.19
N PHE A 163 -6.21 -9.26 -2.68
CA PHE A 163 -4.97 -8.71 -2.13
C PHE A 163 -4.89 -8.86 -0.59
N ASP A 164 -5.94 -9.37 0.04
CA ASP A 164 -6.00 -9.59 1.48
C ASP A 164 -5.15 -10.78 1.92
N ASN A 165 -4.48 -10.69 3.06
CA ASN A 165 -3.70 -11.78 3.66
C ASN A 165 -2.62 -12.37 2.73
N GLU A 166 -1.94 -11.51 1.98
CA GLU A 166 -0.93 -11.90 1.00
C GLU A 166 0.49 -11.63 1.50
N SER A 167 1.42 -12.48 1.08
CA SER A 167 2.83 -12.37 1.48
C SER A 167 3.45 -11.07 0.97
N LEU A 168 3.10 -10.65 -0.25
CA LEU A 168 3.45 -9.37 -0.86
C LEU A 168 2.35 -8.96 -1.82
N VAL A 169 2.02 -7.67 -1.78
CA VAL A 169 1.17 -6.99 -2.76
C VAL A 169 1.98 -5.86 -3.38
N TYR A 170 1.94 -5.77 -4.70
CA TYR A 170 2.56 -4.70 -5.47
C TYR A 170 1.47 -3.73 -5.89
N ILE A 171 1.60 -2.46 -5.54
CA ILE A 171 0.63 -1.41 -5.88
C ILE A 171 1.38 -0.31 -6.63
N ARG A 172 0.89 0.07 -7.80
CA ARG A 172 1.52 1.11 -8.62
C ARG A 172 0.58 2.25 -9.00
N TRP A 173 1.14 3.44 -9.06
CA TRP A 173 0.54 4.62 -9.69
C TRP A 173 1.21 4.78 -11.04
N LYS A 174 0.60 4.19 -12.08
CA LYS A 174 1.15 4.16 -13.44
C LYS A 174 0.76 5.40 -14.23
N LYS A 175 1.74 6.06 -14.84
CA LYS A 175 1.51 7.13 -15.83
C LYS A 175 0.55 6.61 -16.89
N HIS A 176 -0.60 7.26 -17.06
CA HIS A 176 -1.66 6.77 -17.94
C HIS A 176 -1.63 7.42 -19.33
N THR A 177 -1.27 8.69 -19.41
CA THR A 177 -1.20 9.46 -20.67
C THR A 177 0.13 10.20 -20.77
N ALA A 178 0.53 10.58 -21.99
CA ALA A 178 1.65 11.50 -22.20
C ALA A 178 1.24 12.98 -22.11
N VAL A 179 0.10 13.30 -21.47
CA VAL A 179 -0.34 14.69 -21.31
C VAL A 179 0.18 15.25 -20.00
N SER A 180 0.79 16.44 -20.08
CA SER A 180 1.25 17.21 -18.94
C SER A 180 0.11 17.98 -18.29
N THR A 181 0.27 18.40 -17.03
CA THR A 181 -0.76 19.22 -16.37
C THR A 181 -0.94 20.60 -17.03
N SER A 182 0.07 21.09 -17.75
CA SER A 182 -0.02 22.30 -18.58
C SER A 182 -0.80 22.10 -19.89
N GLY A 183 -1.23 20.87 -20.21
CA GLY A 183 -2.02 20.56 -21.42
C GLY A 183 -1.17 20.31 -22.67
N GLU A 184 0.13 20.19 -22.51
CA GLU A 184 1.09 19.88 -23.57
C GLU A 184 1.46 18.39 -23.51
N THR A 185 2.12 17.87 -24.55
CA THR A 185 2.80 16.56 -24.42
C THR A 185 3.90 16.71 -23.37
N LEU A 186 4.10 15.72 -22.50
CA LEU A 186 5.17 15.75 -21.50
C LEU A 186 6.51 16.08 -22.16
N GLU A 187 7.21 17.11 -21.66
CA GLU A 187 8.54 17.46 -22.17
C GLU A 187 9.62 16.69 -21.41
N VAL A 188 10.50 16.02 -22.15
CA VAL A 188 11.70 15.39 -21.57
C VAL A 188 12.67 16.50 -21.16
N MET A 189 12.80 16.77 -19.86
CA MET A 189 13.89 17.60 -19.35
C MET A 189 15.21 16.81 -19.40
N VAL A 190 15.86 16.73 -20.57
CA VAL A 190 17.29 16.42 -20.64
C VAL A 190 18.05 17.72 -20.42
N GLN A 191 18.27 18.10 -19.16
CA GLN A 191 19.18 19.21 -18.85
C GLN A 191 20.63 18.69 -18.90
N ILE A 192 21.19 18.57 -20.11
CA ILE A 192 22.65 18.45 -20.28
C ILE A 192 23.24 19.85 -20.18
N GLU A 193 23.63 20.28 -18.98
CA GLU A 193 24.58 21.39 -18.83
C GLU A 193 26.01 20.87 -18.94
N LEU A 194 26.49 20.70 -20.18
CA LEU A 194 27.92 20.65 -20.43
C LEU A 194 28.46 22.09 -20.40
N LYS A 195 28.90 22.53 -19.22
CA LYS A 195 29.74 23.73 -19.13
C LYS A 195 31.07 23.45 -19.82
N LYS A 196 31.30 24.06 -20.98
CA LYS A 196 32.65 24.19 -21.52
C LYS A 196 33.31 25.41 -20.88
N LEU A 197 34.36 25.14 -20.13
CA LEU A 197 35.34 26.12 -19.65
C LEU A 197 35.80 27.03 -20.79
N LYS A 198 35.59 28.34 -20.63
CA LYS A 198 36.57 29.41 -20.86
C LYS A 198 36.26 30.57 -19.91
#